data_AF-A0A4S4BJM3-F1
#
_entry.id   AF-A0A4S4BJM3-F1
#
_cell.length_a   1.000
_cell.length_b   1.000
_cell.length_c   1.000
_cell.angle_alpha   90.00
_cell.angle_beta   90.00
_cell.angle_gamma   90.00
#
_symmetry.space_group_name_H-M   'P 1'
#
loop_
_entity.id
_entity.type
_entity.pdbx_description
1 polymer ?
#
loop_
_entity_poly.entity_id
_entity_poly.type
_entity_poly.pdbx_seq_one_letter_code
_entity_poly.pdbx_strand_id
1 'polypeptide(L)' 'MKANTGDEIISKTGVKGIVEKVNENSVIINITENHSQQEFEGNKTVVAHKNYKILNIH' A
#
# COMPACT_ATOMS: atom_id res chain seq x y z
N MET A 1 1.49 9.19 10.55
CA MET A 1 1.16 9.91 9.29
C MET A 1 0.33 8.97 8.43
N LYS A 2 -0.82 9.42 7.93
CA LYS A 2 -1.66 8.64 7.00
C LYS A 2 -1.29 9.04 5.56
N ALA A 3 -1.42 8.09 4.64
CA ALA A 3 -1.20 8.34 3.21
C ALA A 3 -2.50 8.85 2.60
N ASN A 4 -2.39 9.61 1.53
CA ASN A 4 -3.49 10.08 0.70
C ASN A 4 -3.59 9.24 -0.58
N THR A 5 -4.71 9.35 -1.28
CA THR A 5 -4.83 8.80 -2.63
C THR A 5 -3.74 9.38 -3.55
N GLY A 6 -3.05 8.53 -4.28
CA GLY A 6 -1.91 8.89 -5.13
C GLY A 6 -0.54 8.69 -4.48
N ASP A 7 -0.45 8.62 -3.15
CA ASP A 7 0.83 8.39 -2.46
C ASP A 7 1.37 6.98 -2.75
N GLU A 8 2.69 6.87 -2.79
CA GLU A 8 3.38 5.59 -2.89
C GLU A 8 3.77 5.09 -1.50
N ILE A 9 3.39 3.85 -1.17
CA ILE A 9 3.69 3.22 0.11
C ILE A 9 4.36 1.86 -0.08
N ILE A 10 5.08 1.42 0.96
CA ILE A 10 5.60 0.06 1.09
C ILE A 10 5.11 -0.56 2.39
N SER A 11 4.52 -1.75 2.28
CA SER A 11 4.10 -2.55 3.44
C SER A 11 5.33 -3.09 4.18
N LYS A 12 5.17 -3.42 5.46
CA LYS A 12 6.20 -4.12 6.23
C LYS A 12 6.56 -5.50 5.66
N THR A 13 5.70 -6.08 4.82
CA THR A 13 5.94 -7.37 4.15
C THR A 13 6.64 -7.23 2.80
N GLY A 14 6.97 -6.01 2.36
CA GLY A 14 7.68 -5.76 1.11
C GLY A 14 6.77 -5.56 -0.12
N VAL A 15 5.48 -5.34 0.09
CA VAL A 15 4.53 -5.02 -1.00
C VAL A 15 4.48 -3.52 -1.19
N LYS A 16 4.86 -3.06 -2.37
CA LYS A 16 4.90 -1.64 -2.74
C LYS A 16 3.76 -1.32 -3.69
N GLY A 17 3.17 -0.15 -3.53
CA GLY A 17 2.05 0.26 -4.38
C GLY A 17 1.58 1.68 -4.17
N ILE A 18 0.68 2.09 -5.07
CA ILE A 18 0.07 3.42 -5.08
C ILE A 18 -1.29 3.35 -4.41
N VAL A 19 -1.55 4.25 -3.46
CA VAL A 19 -2.82 4.33 -2.73
C VAL A 19 -3.94 4.73 -3.67
N GLU A 20 -4.92 3.84 -3.83
CA GLU A 20 -6.16 4.10 -4.56
C GLU A 20 -7.23 4.67 -3.62
N LYS A 21 -7.35 4.09 -2.43
CA LYS A 21 -8.40 4.46 -1.47
C LYS A 21 -7.86 4.44 -0.04
N VAL A 22 -8.23 5.46 0.72
CA VAL A 22 -7.95 5.56 2.16
C VAL A 22 -9.22 5.22 2.93
N ASN A 23 -9.14 4.23 3.82
CA ASN A 23 -10.19 3.88 4.77
C ASN A 23 -9.78 4.34 6.19
N GLU A 24 -10.66 4.16 7.17
CA GLU A 24 -10.40 4.59 8.54
C GLU A 24 -9.11 3.98 9.14
N ASN A 25 -8.88 2.69 8.89
CA ASN A 25 -7.83 1.87 9.49
C ASN A 25 -6.81 1.31 8.48
N SER A 26 -7.04 1.52 7.18
CA SER A 26 -6.25 0.89 6.11
C SER A 26 -6.25 1.70 4.83
N VAL A 27 -5.38 1.33 3.91
CA VAL A 27 -5.37 1.79 2.53
C VAL A 27 -5.53 0.60 1.59
N ILE A 28 -6.21 0.84 0.46
CA ILE A 28 -6.18 -0.07 -0.69
C ILE A 28 -5.13 0.47 -1.65
N ILE A 29 -4.20 -0.38 -2.06
CA ILE A 29 -3.13 -0.03 -3.00
C ILE A 29 -3.20 -0.87 -4.26
N ASN A 30 -2.82 -0.25 -5.38
CA ASN A 30 -2.42 -0.96 -6.59
C ASN A 30 -0.95 -1.32 -6.47
N ILE A 31 -0.66 -2.62 -6.52
CA ILE A 31 0.69 -3.17 -6.35
C ILE A 31 1.52 -2.82 -7.57
N THR A 32 2.64 -2.14 -7.32
CA THR A 32 3.64 -1.81 -8.35
C THR A 32 4.83 -2.77 -8.27
N GLU A 33 5.20 -3.19 -7.08
CA GLU A 33 6.25 -4.18 -6.85
C GLU A 33 5.87 -5.09 -5.68
N ASN A 34 6.17 -6.39 -5.80
CA ASN A 34 5.88 -7.38 -4.77
C ASN A 34 7.16 -8.13 -4.40
N HIS A 35 7.78 -7.74 -3.29
CA HIS A 35 8.94 -8.43 -2.71
C HIS A 35 8.53 -9.41 -1.59
N SER A 36 7.24 -9.66 -1.46
CA SER A 36 6.72 -10.65 -0.52
C SER A 36 6.61 -12.03 -1.17
N GLN A 37 6.37 -13.07 -0.37
CA GLN A 37 6.09 -14.43 -0.86
C GLN A 37 4.59 -14.65 -1.15
N GLN A 38 3.79 -13.58 -1.17
CA GLN A 38 2.34 -13.66 -1.34
C GLN A 38 1.96 -13.35 -2.78
N GLU A 39 0.99 -14.09 -3.33
CA GLU A 39 0.36 -13.75 -4.60
C GLU A 39 -0.90 -12.92 -4.35
N PHE A 40 -1.14 -11.93 -5.20
CA PHE A 40 -2.27 -11.00 -5.06
C PHE A 40 -3.11 -11.03 -6.33
N GLU A 41 -4.37 -11.44 -6.20
CA GLU A 41 -5.31 -11.38 -7.30
C GLU A 41 -5.62 -9.92 -7.67
N GLY A 42 -5.57 -9.61 -8.97
CA GLY A 42 -5.90 -8.28 -9.49
C GLY A 42 -4.89 -7.18 -9.14
N ASN A 43 -3.68 -7.53 -8.69
CA ASN A 43 -2.63 -6.56 -8.30
C ASN A 43 -3.11 -5.53 -7.27
N LYS A 44 -4.02 -5.90 -6.37
CA LYS A 44 -4.49 -5.02 -5.29
C LYS A 44 -4.36 -5.69 -3.94
N THR A 45 -4.13 -4.88 -2.91
CA THR A 45 -4.13 -5.39 -1.54
C THR A 45 -4.52 -4.29 -0.54
N VAL A 46 -4.90 -4.73 0.66
CA VAL A 46 -5.28 -3.86 1.78
C VAL A 46 -4.15 -3.84 2.79
N VAL A 47 -3.67 -2.64 3.15
CA VAL A 47 -2.58 -2.46 4.11
C VAL A 47 -3.03 -1.57 5.26
N ALA A 48 -2.90 -2.05 6.50
CA ALA A 48 -3.26 -1.27 7.68
C ALA A 48 -2.32 -0.05 7.86
N HIS A 49 -2.82 1.06 8.39
CA HIS A 49 -2.00 2.27 8.63
C HIS A 49 -0.76 2.03 9.51
N LYS A 50 -0.83 1.05 10.42
CA LYS A 50 0.30 0.65 11.27
C LYS A 50 1.37 -0.20 10.55
N ASN A 51 1.11 -0.61 9.31
CA ASN A 51 1.87 -1.64 8.59
C ASN A 51 2.48 -1.16 7.26
N TYR A 52 2.61 0.16 7.04
CA TYR A 52 3.34 0.69 5.90
C TYR A 52 4.22 1.89 6.25
N LYS A 53 5.10 2.25 5.31
CA LYS A 53 5.81 3.52 5.25
C LYS A 53 5.46 4.25 3.95
N ILE A 54 5.33 5.56 4.00
CA ILE A 54 5.14 6.41 2.81
C ILE A 54 6.52 6.64 2.21
N LEU A 55 6.67 6.36 0.91
CA LEU A 55 7.91 6.54 0.16
C LEU A 55 7.92 7.88 -0.57
N ASN A 56 6.86 8.16 -1.32
CA ASN A 56 6.67 9.39 -2.06
C ASN A 56 5.28 9.95 -1.76
N ILE A 57 5.24 11.23 -1.42
CA ILE A 57 4.01 12.00 -1.21
C ILE A 57 3.69 12.69 -2.55
N HIS A 58 2.44 12.60 -2.98
CA HIS A 58 1.96 13.30 -4.16
C HIS A 58 1.69 14.79 -3.88
#